data_AF-A0A2D4SIG7-F1
#
_entry.id   AF-A0A2D4SIG7-F1
#
_cell.length_a   1.000
_cell.length_b   1.000
_cell.length_c   1.000
_cell.angle_alpha   90.00
_cell.angle_beta   90.00
_cell.angle_gamma   90.00
#
_symmetry.space_group_name_H-M   'P 1'
#
loop_
_entity.id
_entity.type
_entity.pdbx_description
1 polymer ?
#
loop_
_entity_poly.entity_id
_entity_poly.type
_entity_poly.pdbx_seq_one_letter_code
_entity_poly.pdbx_strand_id
1 'polypeptide(L)'
;MAKQVQFRRGTTTEHGSFTGAVGEITFDTTLNTLRAHDGSTAGGTRLARHSEIVPSSRQIIAGIGLDGGGNFSSDVTLNLDNSGVTAGTYGSATQVAQITIDAYGRVTSAANVTIQAGSAGVSLGLAVALG
;
A
#
# COMPACT_ATOMS: atom_id res chain seq x y z
N MET A 1 -14.86 24.08 46.26
CA MET A 1 -15.71 23.17 45.45
C MET A 1 -15.63 23.61 44.00
N ALA A 2 -15.37 22.69 43.07
CA ALA A 2 -15.48 23.02 41.65
C ALA A 2 -16.96 23.20 41.27
N LYS A 3 -17.29 24.18 40.42
CA LYS A 3 -18.63 24.32 39.85
C LYS A 3 -18.71 23.47 38.58
N GLN A 4 -19.79 22.71 38.43
CA GLN A 4 -20.09 22.04 37.16
C GLN A 4 -20.79 23.02 36.21
N VAL A 5 -20.31 23.10 34.98
CA VAL A 5 -21.01 23.78 33.89
C VAL A 5 -21.44 22.73 32.88
N GLN A 6 -22.72 22.76 32.51
CA GLN A 6 -23.27 21.91 31.47
C GLN A 6 -23.43 22.72 30.20
N PHE A 7 -22.78 22.29 29.12
CA PHE A 7 -23.10 22.80 27.79
C PHE A 7 -24.48 22.33 27.36
N ARG A 8 -25.13 23.12 26.48
CA ARG A 8 -26.32 22.69 25.75
C ARG A 8 -26.01 21.37 25.06
N ARG A 9 -26.94 20.42 25.15
CA ARG A 9 -26.71 19.03 24.79
C ARG A 9 -27.94 18.43 24.14
N GLY A 10 -27.71 17.40 23.33
CA GLY A 10 -28.74 16.68 22.57
C GLY A 10 -28.11 15.54 21.79
N THR A 11 -28.95 14.67 21.24
CA THR A 11 -28.56 13.55 20.36
C THR A 11 -28.07 14.04 19.00
N THR A 12 -27.41 13.18 18.22
CA THR A 12 -27.00 13.51 16.83
C THR A 12 -28.17 14.02 15.99
N THR A 13 -29.34 13.39 16.12
CA THR A 13 -30.54 13.74 15.36
C THR A 13 -31.08 15.11 15.76
N GLU A 14 -31.12 15.41 17.05
CA GLU A 14 -31.55 16.74 17.53
C GLU A 14 -30.58 17.84 17.10
N HIS A 15 -29.26 17.58 17.18
CA HIS A 15 -28.26 18.51 16.65
C HIS A 15 -28.41 18.73 15.15
N GLY A 16 -28.72 17.68 14.36
CA GLY A 16 -28.84 17.76 12.90
C GLY A 16 -29.84 18.81 12.40
N SER A 17 -30.84 19.17 13.20
CA SER A 17 -31.84 20.20 12.89
C SER A 17 -31.61 21.52 13.65
N PHE A 18 -30.63 21.58 14.56
CA PHE A 18 -30.33 22.75 15.38
C PHE A 18 -29.23 23.60 14.75
N THR A 19 -29.46 24.90 14.62
CA THR A 19 -28.44 25.89 14.25
C THR A 19 -28.08 26.70 15.49
N GLY A 20 -26.89 26.48 16.04
CA GLY A 20 -26.38 27.26 17.16
C GLY A 20 -25.91 28.66 16.75
N ALA A 21 -25.80 29.57 17.72
CA ALA A 21 -25.28 30.91 17.48
C ALA A 21 -23.78 30.88 17.13
N VAL A 22 -23.26 31.99 16.58
CA VAL A 22 -21.82 32.14 16.28
C VAL A 22 -21.01 31.91 17.56
N GLY A 23 -20.05 30.97 17.51
CA GLY A 23 -19.15 30.66 18.62
C GLY A 23 -19.78 29.80 19.73
N GLU A 24 -21.03 29.36 19.55
CA GLU A 24 -21.65 28.41 20.47
C GLU A 24 -20.97 27.03 20.36
N ILE A 25 -20.81 26.37 21.51
CA ILE A 25 -20.39 24.97 21.61
C ILE A 25 -21.51 24.16 22.23
N THR A 26 -21.93 23.08 21.55
CA THR A 26 -22.89 22.12 22.07
C THR A 26 -22.29 20.73 22.24
N PHE A 27 -22.90 19.90 23.08
CA PHE A 27 -22.48 18.51 23.34
C PHE A 27 -23.43 17.53 22.66
N ASP A 28 -22.89 16.70 21.74
CA ASP A 28 -23.60 15.60 21.12
C ASP A 28 -23.53 14.37 22.04
N THR A 29 -24.65 13.99 22.64
CA THR A 29 -24.75 12.90 23.62
C THR A 29 -24.74 11.52 22.98
N THR A 30 -25.02 11.41 21.68
CA THR A 30 -24.96 10.14 20.96
C THR A 30 -23.51 9.82 20.59
N LEU A 31 -22.78 10.81 20.08
CA LEU A 31 -21.40 10.65 19.65
C LEU A 31 -20.36 11.02 20.73
N ASN A 32 -20.82 11.50 21.88
CA ASN A 32 -20.01 11.95 23.02
C ASN A 32 -18.88 12.91 22.62
N THR A 33 -19.22 13.96 21.87
CA THR A 33 -18.26 14.97 21.42
C THR A 33 -18.88 16.37 21.38
N LEU A 34 -18.05 17.37 21.12
CA LEU A 34 -18.47 18.76 20.95
C LEU A 34 -18.80 19.08 19.49
N ARG A 35 -19.68 20.05 19.28
CA ARG A 35 -19.98 20.67 17.99
C ARG A 35 -19.79 22.18 18.12
N ALA A 36 -19.09 22.78 17.17
CA ALA A 36 -18.93 24.23 17.05
C ALA A 36 -19.96 24.79 16.06
N HIS A 37 -20.49 25.97 16.35
CA HIS A 37 -21.54 26.62 15.56
C HIS A 37 -21.11 27.98 15.02
N ASP A 38 -21.64 28.32 13.86
CA ASP A 38 -21.33 29.54 13.08
C ASP A 38 -22.55 30.47 12.92
N GLY A 39 -23.68 30.20 13.58
CA GLY A 39 -24.90 30.99 13.44
C GLY A 39 -25.77 30.66 12.23
N SER A 40 -25.34 29.77 11.33
CA SER A 40 -26.04 29.53 10.06
C SER A 40 -26.19 28.04 9.68
N THR A 41 -25.19 27.22 9.98
CA THR A 41 -25.14 25.81 9.58
C THR A 41 -25.88 24.92 10.59
N ALA A 42 -27.02 24.36 10.18
CA ALA A 42 -27.71 23.34 10.97
C ALA A 42 -26.80 22.13 11.21
N GLY A 43 -26.77 21.59 12.42
CA GLY A 43 -25.86 20.52 12.82
C GLY A 43 -24.48 20.99 13.31
N GLY A 44 -24.06 22.20 12.94
CA GLY A 44 -22.72 22.72 13.21
C GLY A 44 -21.59 21.82 12.68
N THR A 45 -20.35 22.11 13.07
CA THR A 45 -19.18 21.26 12.78
C THR A 45 -18.84 20.40 13.98
N ARG A 46 -18.89 19.08 13.83
CA ARG A 46 -18.52 18.12 14.87
C ARG A 46 -17.00 18.02 15.01
N LEU A 47 -16.49 18.13 16.25
CA LEU A 47 -15.08 17.83 16.53
C LEU A 47 -14.87 16.31 16.57
N ALA A 48 -13.79 15.85 15.94
CA ALA A 48 -13.42 14.44 15.92
C ALA A 48 -12.95 13.96 17.30
N ARG A 49 -13.27 12.71 17.65
CA ARG A 49 -12.65 12.02 18.79
C ARG A 49 -11.25 11.55 18.42
N HIS A 50 -10.42 11.31 19.44
CA HIS A 50 -9.07 10.76 19.22
C HIS A 50 -9.07 9.47 18.39
N SER A 51 -10.05 8.59 18.61
CA SER A 51 -10.19 7.32 17.88
C SER A 51 -10.65 7.46 16.41
N GLU A 52 -11.12 8.64 16.01
CA GLU A 52 -11.60 8.92 14.65
C GLU A 52 -10.54 9.65 13.82
N ILE A 53 -9.49 10.16 14.47
CA ILE A 53 -8.38 10.84 13.80
C ILE A 53 -7.37 9.79 13.35
N VAL A 54 -7.02 9.81 12.07
CA VAL A 54 -5.86 9.08 11.56
C VAL A 54 -4.63 9.99 11.72
N PRO A 55 -3.67 9.67 12.59
CA PRO A 55 -2.53 10.55 12.84
C PRO A 55 -1.51 10.47 11.71
N SER A 56 -1.16 11.62 11.11
CA SER A 56 -0.12 11.76 10.09
C SER A 56 1.32 11.70 10.65
N SER A 57 1.46 11.60 11.97
CA SER A 57 2.75 11.39 12.66
C SER A 57 3.32 9.99 12.46
N ARG A 58 2.51 9.06 11.94
CA ARG A 58 2.96 7.74 11.47
C ARG A 58 2.87 7.70 9.95
N GLN A 59 3.74 6.89 9.37
CA GLN A 59 3.78 6.65 7.93
C GLN A 59 4.04 5.17 7.66
N ILE A 60 3.63 4.72 6.48
CA ILE A 60 4.10 3.46 5.91
C ILE A 60 5.41 3.77 5.18
N ILE A 61 6.50 3.13 5.62
CA ILE A 61 7.81 3.22 4.97
C ILE A 61 7.99 1.95 4.15
N ALA A 62 8.04 2.07 2.83
CA ALA A 62 8.29 0.93 1.96
C ALA A 62 9.71 0.38 2.20
N GLY A 63 9.80 -0.94 2.38
CA GLY A 63 11.08 -1.64 2.49
C GLY A 63 11.64 -2.03 1.12
N ILE A 64 12.75 -2.77 1.12
CA ILE A 64 13.31 -3.34 -0.11
C ILE A 64 12.24 -4.21 -0.79
N GLY A 65 12.05 -4.01 -2.09
CA GLY A 65 11.10 -4.78 -2.89
C GLY A 65 9.70 -4.17 -2.98
N LEU A 66 9.42 -3.07 -2.28
CA LEU A 66 8.16 -2.34 -2.40
C LEU A 66 8.42 -0.88 -2.79
N ASP A 67 7.53 -0.30 -3.59
CA ASP A 67 7.49 1.12 -3.89
C ASP A 67 6.26 1.79 -3.25
N GLY A 68 6.24 3.12 -3.18
CA GLY A 68 5.13 3.89 -2.63
C GLY A 68 5.18 4.08 -1.10
N GLY A 69 4.01 4.03 -0.46
CA GLY A 69 3.83 4.38 0.96
C GLY A 69 3.67 5.88 1.21
N GLY A 70 3.95 6.33 2.43
CA GLY A 70 3.86 7.73 2.86
C GLY A 70 3.02 7.96 4.12
N ASN A 71 2.77 9.24 4.42
CA ASN A 71 1.96 9.68 5.56
C ASN A 71 0.47 9.43 5.33
N PHE A 72 -0.28 9.16 6.41
CA PHE A 72 -1.72 8.98 6.37
C PHE A 72 -2.55 10.27 6.23
N SER A 73 -2.16 11.17 5.33
CA SER A 73 -2.98 12.34 4.99
C SER A 73 -4.08 12.03 3.97
N SER A 74 -3.99 10.86 3.33
CA SER A 74 -4.91 10.30 2.35
C SER A 74 -4.74 8.78 2.31
N ASP A 75 -5.50 8.10 1.45
CA ASP A 75 -5.20 6.71 1.09
C ASP A 75 -3.77 6.62 0.52
N VAL A 76 -3.08 5.52 0.83
CA VAL A 76 -1.72 5.23 0.39
C VAL A 76 -1.70 3.90 -0.36
N THR A 77 -0.83 3.78 -1.36
CA THR A 77 -0.65 2.55 -2.15
C THR A 77 0.77 2.04 -1.99
N LEU A 78 0.92 0.71 -1.96
CA LEU A 78 2.18 0.00 -2.07
C LEU A 78 2.13 -0.85 -3.33
N ASN A 79 3.15 -0.77 -4.19
CA ASN A 79 3.33 -1.74 -5.26
C ASN A 79 4.63 -2.52 -5.04
N LEU A 80 4.86 -3.50 -5.92
CA LEU A 80 6.11 -4.23 -5.96
C LEU A 80 7.13 -3.40 -6.75
N ASP A 81 8.30 -3.20 -6.15
CA ASP A 81 9.40 -2.52 -6.81
C ASP A 81 9.94 -3.36 -7.98
N ASN A 82 10.43 -2.67 -9.02
CA ASN A 82 10.98 -3.31 -10.21
C ASN A 82 12.15 -4.21 -9.82
N SER A 83 12.14 -5.45 -10.29
CA SER A 83 13.23 -6.38 -10.01
C SER A 83 14.51 -6.13 -10.83
N GLY A 84 14.45 -5.18 -11.78
CA GLY A 84 15.50 -4.91 -12.77
C GLY A 84 15.49 -5.87 -13.97
N VAL A 85 14.69 -6.94 -13.94
CA VAL A 85 14.60 -7.92 -15.02
C VAL A 85 13.60 -7.48 -16.07
N THR A 86 14.03 -7.42 -17.33
CA THR A 86 13.14 -7.15 -18.46
C THR A 86 12.12 -8.28 -18.60
N ALA A 87 10.84 -7.91 -18.68
CA ALA A 87 9.77 -8.86 -18.90
C ALA A 87 9.93 -9.56 -20.26
N GLY A 88 9.84 -10.89 -20.27
CA GLY A 88 9.99 -11.70 -21.46
C GLY A 88 9.99 -13.19 -21.13
N THR A 89 10.06 -14.03 -22.17
CA THR A 89 10.24 -15.47 -22.01
C THR A 89 11.72 -15.80 -22.04
N TYR A 90 12.19 -16.50 -21.00
CA TYR A 90 13.56 -17.01 -20.92
C TYR A 90 13.55 -18.53 -21.13
N GLY A 91 14.49 -19.03 -21.93
CA GLY A 91 14.57 -20.40 -22.42
C GLY A 91 14.01 -20.58 -23.84
N SER A 92 14.47 -21.63 -24.52
CA SER A 92 13.98 -22.09 -25.82
C SER A 92 14.38 -23.55 -26.05
N ALA A 93 14.12 -24.09 -27.25
CA ALA A 93 14.63 -25.42 -27.62
C ALA A 93 16.17 -25.51 -27.66
N THR A 94 16.88 -24.38 -27.79
CA THR A 94 18.35 -24.33 -27.88
C THR A 94 19.01 -23.54 -26.75
N GLN A 95 18.24 -23.02 -25.79
CA GLN A 95 18.72 -22.21 -24.68
C GLN A 95 18.03 -22.61 -23.37
N VAL A 96 18.77 -22.65 -22.26
CA VAL A 96 18.22 -22.77 -20.92
C VAL A 96 18.11 -21.40 -20.25
N ALA A 97 17.09 -21.20 -19.42
CA ALA A 97 16.99 -20.00 -18.60
C ALA A 97 17.96 -20.10 -17.41
N GLN A 98 18.76 -19.05 -17.21
CA GLN A 98 19.54 -18.85 -15.99
C GLN A 98 18.96 -17.65 -15.25
N ILE A 99 18.61 -17.82 -13.97
CA ILE A 99 18.05 -16.77 -13.14
C ILE A 99 18.87 -16.59 -11.87
N THR A 100 18.89 -15.38 -11.33
CA THR A 100 19.43 -15.09 -10.00
C THR A 100 18.31 -14.54 -9.13
N ILE A 101 18.27 -15.00 -7.89
CA ILE A 101 17.25 -14.64 -6.91
C ILE A 101 17.97 -13.99 -5.72
N ASP A 102 17.38 -12.93 -5.17
CA ASP A 102 17.91 -12.28 -3.98
C ASP A 102 17.55 -13.02 -2.67
N ALA A 103 18.00 -12.49 -1.54
CA ALA A 103 17.71 -13.04 -0.22
C ALA A 103 16.21 -13.04 0.12
N TYR A 104 15.39 -12.29 -0.61
CA TYR A 104 13.95 -12.14 -0.41
C TYR A 104 13.12 -12.96 -1.38
N GLY A 105 13.74 -13.71 -2.30
CA GLY A 105 13.04 -14.59 -3.24
C GLY A 105 12.62 -13.92 -4.56
N ARG A 106 13.03 -12.67 -4.82
CA ARG A 106 12.72 -11.96 -6.09
C ARG A 106 13.79 -12.24 -7.15
N VAL A 107 13.37 -12.44 -8.40
CA VAL A 107 14.30 -12.62 -9.53
C VAL A 107 14.95 -11.28 -9.90
N THR A 108 16.26 -11.16 -9.72
CA THR A 108 17.04 -9.93 -9.97
C THR A 108 17.86 -9.95 -11.26
N SER A 109 17.99 -11.13 -11.88
CA SER A 109 18.56 -11.29 -13.22
C SER A 109 17.93 -12.49 -13.90
N ALA A 110 17.74 -12.41 -15.21
CA ALA A 110 17.38 -13.53 -16.06
C ALA A 110 18.10 -13.42 -17.40
N ALA A 111 18.63 -14.55 -17.89
CA ALA A 111 19.33 -14.64 -19.16
C ALA A 111 19.07 -15.98 -19.85
N ASN A 112 19.22 -15.99 -21.18
CA ASN A 112 19.24 -17.21 -21.98
C ASN A 112 20.68 -17.69 -22.14
N VAL A 113 20.96 -18.93 -21.76
CA VAL A 113 22.26 -19.57 -21.94
C VAL A 113 22.13 -20.63 -23.02
N THR A 114 22.96 -20.53 -24.07
CA THR A 114 22.95 -21.48 -25.19
C THR A 114 23.34 -22.89 -24.72
N ILE A 115 22.58 -23.89 -25.16
CA ILE A 115 22.92 -25.29 -25.00
C ILE A 115 24.01 -25.62 -26.04
N GLN A 116 25.26 -25.76 -25.60
CA GLN A 116 26.32 -26.25 -26.47
C GLN A 116 26.17 -27.77 -26.62
N ALA A 117 25.82 -28.23 -27.82
CA ALA A 117 25.95 -29.64 -28.14
C ALA A 117 27.44 -29.99 -28.06
N GLY A 118 27.83 -30.74 -27.02
CA GLY A 118 29.14 -31.39 -27.06
C GLY A 118 29.19 -32.21 -28.34
N SER A 119 30.29 -32.12 -29.09
CA SER A 119 30.59 -33.15 -30.08
C SER A 119 30.75 -34.45 -29.31
N ALA A 120 29.64 -35.15 -29.05
CA ALA A 120 29.69 -36.55 -28.68
C ALA A 120 30.57 -37.16 -29.78
N GLY A 121 31.70 -37.75 -29.40
CA GLY A 121 32.59 -38.40 -30.34
C GLY A 121 31.81 -39.50 -31.06
N VAL A 122 31.11 -39.14 -32.13
CA VAL A 122 30.54 -40.08 -33.09
C VAL A 122 31.76 -40.60 -33.83
N SER A 123 32.41 -41.58 -33.21
CA SER A 123 33.30 -42.50 -33.90
C SER A 123 32.44 -43.28 -34.89
N LEU A 124 32.18 -42.67 -36.05
CA LEU A 124 31.71 -43.40 -37.21
C LEU A 124 32.87 -44.30 -37.61
N GLY A 125 32.81 -45.58 -37.21
CA GLY A 125 33.78 -46.58 -37.63
C GLY A 125 33.80 -46.60 -39.15
N LEU A 126 34.77 -45.90 -39.74
CA LEU A 126 34.96 -45.87 -41.18
C LEU A 126 35.45 -47.26 -41.57
N ALA A 127 34.54 -48.14 -41.97
CA ALA A 127 34.91 -49.39 -42.59
C ALA A 127 35.59 -49.05 -43.93
N VAL A 128 36.91 -48.98 -43.93
CA VAL A 128 37.70 -49.00 -45.16
C VAL A 128 37.46 -50.36 -45.81
N ALA A 129 36.61 -50.39 -46.83
CA ALA A 129 36.53 -51.53 -47.73
C ALA A 129 37.84 -51.55 -48.54
N LEU A 130 38.72 -52.49 -48.21
CA LEU A 130 39.90 -52.80 -49.01
C LEU A 130 39.42 -53.46 -50.31
N GLY A 131 39.56 -52.74 -51.42
CA GLY A 131 39.53 -53.24 -52.78
C GLY A 131 40.88 -53.00 -53.44
#